data_AF-A0A060ZI36-F1
#
_entry.id   AF-A0A060ZI36-F1
#
_cell.length_a   1.000
_cell.length_b   1.000
_cell.length_c   1.000
_cell.angle_alpha   90.00
_cell.angle_beta   90.00
_cell.angle_gamma   90.00
#
_symmetry.space_group_name_H-M   'P 1'
#
loop_
_entity.id
_entity.type
_entity.pdbx_description
1 polymer ?
#
loop_
_entity_poly.entity_id
_entity_poly.type
_entity_poly.pdbx_seq_one_letter_code
_entity_poly.pdbx_strand_id
1 'polypeptide(L)'
;HIQPNTLAQQQVCIQSVTVVLDEDVNHQVTLTREGEVLIGVNPAPALPYTGDVVEVRRLTSVFVQLRTLLGLRLQYDGRGGRVYLQLDSQWRSNTLGLCGTFNGNLRDDFLSPAGMIEGTPQLHANSWRVSSACSAPVNQPIIDPCEINQHNVFYASLCEVLLGSVFSPCHGYVSSSVYQQQCRYQACRCGNACLCTALAHYAYLCSKHNVTVNYRAHVSECGMVCLGGMLYQSCVSSCGGSCRSLSSGETCNHDDCAEGCGCSEGSYYDDVRQRCVQPSQCHCYSIGGVSQPGEVSFSTTGPCLCRNGRMECVPEEREPERGQCPEGKVFHSCSEPQRLHGFQGSPAWRGGVACELTCRNLMLNLTCPPTTPCIPGCVCPQGLVLHRGECYYPENCPCAWLGLEYLPGETVDTPCYRWYDPHIPPQDC
;
A
#
# COMPACT_ATOMS: atom_id res chain seq x y z
N HIS A 1 41.04 52.29 -3.10
CA HIS A 1 41.44 50.92 -2.75
C HIS A 1 40.20 50.06 -2.70
N ILE A 2 39.97 49.30 -3.78
CA ILE A 2 38.86 48.35 -3.89
C ILE A 2 39.26 47.12 -3.08
N GLN A 3 38.54 46.82 -2.00
CA GLN A 3 38.67 45.56 -1.29
C GLN A 3 38.27 44.43 -2.27
N PRO A 4 39.09 43.39 -2.45
CA PRO A 4 38.65 42.22 -3.20
C PRO A 4 37.54 41.54 -2.38
N ASN A 5 36.33 41.59 -2.93
CA ASN A 5 35.17 40.86 -2.45
C ASN A 5 35.54 39.41 -2.13
N THR A 6 35.28 39.04 -0.89
CA THR A 6 34.71 37.74 -0.48
C THR A 6 34.47 36.77 -1.65
N LEU A 7 35.40 35.83 -1.82
CA LEU A 7 35.07 34.52 -2.38
C LEU A 7 34.10 33.85 -1.41
N ALA A 8 32.81 34.17 -1.54
CA ALA A 8 31.76 33.32 -1.01
C ALA A 8 31.96 31.95 -1.69
N GLN A 9 32.54 30.99 -0.98
CA GLN A 9 32.58 29.60 -1.41
C GLN A 9 31.14 29.19 -1.68
N GLN A 10 30.74 29.15 -2.96
CA GLN A 10 29.44 28.64 -3.36
C GLN A 10 29.34 27.21 -2.83
N GLN A 11 28.40 27.00 -1.93
CA GLN A 11 28.10 25.69 -1.37
C GLN A 11 27.56 24.82 -2.52
N VAL A 12 28.40 23.92 -3.03
CA VAL A 12 28.04 23.01 -4.13
C VAL A 12 27.11 21.92 -3.58
N CYS A 13 25.94 21.79 -4.18
CA CYS A 13 24.94 20.78 -3.83
C CYS A 13 24.36 20.16 -5.09
N ILE A 14 23.92 18.90 -4.98
CA ILE A 14 23.18 18.21 -6.03
C ILE A 14 21.83 18.92 -6.21
N GLN A 15 21.53 19.37 -7.43
CA GLN A 15 20.27 20.06 -7.74
C GLN A 15 19.21 19.08 -8.25
N SER A 16 19.63 18.10 -9.04
CA SER A 16 18.79 17.04 -9.53
C SER A 16 19.62 15.82 -9.90
N VAL A 17 18.94 14.68 -9.98
CA VAL A 17 19.45 13.44 -10.52
C VAL A 17 18.53 13.02 -11.64
N THR A 18 19.10 12.84 -12.84
CA THR A 18 18.35 12.45 -14.03
C THR A 18 18.81 11.07 -14.49
N VAL A 19 17.86 10.16 -14.67
CA VAL A 19 18.07 8.85 -15.28
C VAL A 19 17.40 8.87 -16.65
N VAL A 20 18.14 8.51 -17.70
CA VAL A 20 17.63 8.37 -19.07
C VAL A 20 17.82 6.91 -19.47
N LEU A 21 16.75 6.27 -19.92
CA LEU A 21 16.77 4.87 -20.36
C LEU A 21 16.59 4.79 -21.87
N ASP A 22 17.36 3.89 -22.51
CA ASP A 22 17.32 3.62 -23.95
C ASP A 22 17.43 4.87 -24.84
N GLU A 23 18.08 5.92 -24.33
CA GLU A 23 18.18 7.24 -24.96
C GLU A 23 16.83 7.89 -25.29
N ASP A 24 15.73 7.40 -24.72
CA ASP A 24 14.38 7.93 -24.92
C ASP A 24 14.07 8.98 -23.85
N VAL A 25 13.86 10.22 -24.30
CA VAL A 25 13.49 11.36 -23.46
C VAL A 25 12.12 11.14 -22.78
N ASN A 26 11.24 10.32 -23.35
CA ASN A 26 9.96 9.98 -22.72
C ASN A 26 10.12 9.04 -21.52
N HIS A 27 11.21 8.28 -21.46
CA HIS A 27 11.57 7.44 -20.32
C HIS A 27 12.55 8.12 -19.35
N GLN A 28 12.81 9.41 -19.56
CA GLN A 28 13.62 10.20 -18.64
C GLN A 28 12.90 10.36 -17.30
N VAL A 29 13.60 10.11 -16.20
CA VAL A 29 13.11 10.42 -14.86
C VAL A 29 14.06 11.38 -14.18
N THR A 30 13.54 12.52 -13.71
CA THR A 30 14.33 13.53 -12.99
C THR A 30 13.82 13.66 -11.56
N LEU A 31 14.73 13.46 -10.60
CA LEU A 31 14.49 13.67 -9.18
C LEU A 31 15.11 15.00 -8.77
N THR A 32 14.31 15.96 -8.32
CA THR A 32 14.82 17.29 -7.92
C THR A 32 15.22 17.31 -6.46
N ARG A 33 16.08 18.28 -6.09
CA ARG A 33 16.49 18.53 -4.70
C ARG A 33 15.32 18.76 -3.75
N GLU A 34 14.25 19.39 -4.23
CA GLU A 34 13.06 19.68 -3.44
C GLU A 34 12.10 18.49 -3.33
N GLY A 35 12.43 17.35 -3.96
CA GLY A 35 11.66 16.12 -3.87
C GLY A 35 10.49 16.05 -4.86
N GLU A 36 10.56 16.85 -5.94
CA GLU A 36 9.69 16.68 -7.11
C GLU A 36 10.24 15.56 -7.99
N VAL A 37 9.33 14.78 -8.57
CA VAL A 37 9.65 13.70 -9.50
C VAL A 37 9.04 14.08 -10.84
N LEU A 38 9.85 14.16 -11.88
CA LEU A 38 9.42 14.43 -13.24
C LEU A 38 9.58 13.15 -14.08
N ILE A 39 8.54 12.80 -14.83
CA ILE A 39 8.54 11.72 -15.84
C ILE A 39 8.47 12.38 -17.21
N GLY A 40 9.52 12.21 -18.01
CA GLY A 40 9.80 13.04 -19.18
C GLY A 40 9.92 14.51 -18.78
N VAL A 41 8.99 15.33 -19.25
CA VAL A 41 8.90 16.77 -18.95
C VAL A 41 7.80 17.13 -17.95
N ASN A 42 6.97 16.16 -17.55
CA ASN A 42 5.80 16.40 -16.73
C ASN A 42 6.02 15.95 -15.29
N PRO A 43 5.41 16.62 -14.29
CA PRO A 43 5.43 16.13 -12.91
C PRO A 43 4.70 14.78 -12.82
N ALA A 44 5.22 13.89 -11.98
CA ALA A 44 4.58 12.63 -11.69
C ALA A 44 3.20 12.90 -11.04
N PRO A 45 2.11 12.29 -11.55
CA PRO A 45 0.76 12.56 -11.05
C PRO A 45 0.57 12.07 -9.61
N ALA A 46 1.20 10.95 -9.26
CA ALA A 46 1.20 10.37 -7.93
C ALA A 46 2.42 9.46 -7.73
N LEU A 47 2.77 9.19 -6.47
CA LEU A 47 3.73 8.16 -6.08
C LEU A 47 3.05 7.09 -5.21
N PRO A 48 3.42 5.81 -5.33
CA PRO A 48 4.40 5.27 -6.27
C PRO A 48 3.94 5.39 -7.73
N TYR A 49 4.89 5.69 -8.62
CA TYR A 49 4.70 5.67 -10.07
C TYR A 49 5.28 4.35 -10.59
N THR A 50 4.46 3.59 -11.32
CA THR A 50 4.86 2.32 -11.93
C THR A 50 4.60 2.43 -13.43
N GLY A 51 5.69 2.53 -14.21
CA GLY A 51 5.67 2.43 -15.66
C GLY A 51 6.21 1.08 -16.13
N ASP A 52 6.32 0.89 -17.45
CA ASP A 52 6.74 -0.39 -18.03
C ASP A 52 8.18 -0.77 -17.68
N VAL A 53 9.08 0.22 -17.61
CA VAL A 53 10.52 0.00 -17.37
C VAL A 53 11.05 0.62 -16.07
N VAL A 54 10.29 1.55 -15.47
CA VAL A 54 10.70 2.31 -14.29
C VAL A 54 9.62 2.29 -13.22
N GLU A 55 10.07 2.11 -11.99
CA GLU A 55 9.27 2.32 -10.80
C GLU A 55 9.92 3.41 -9.92
N VAL A 56 9.13 4.40 -9.51
CA VAL A 56 9.57 5.47 -8.61
C VAL A 56 8.66 5.52 -7.40
N ARG A 57 9.24 5.61 -6.20
CA ARG A 57 8.49 5.69 -4.95
C ARG A 57 9.20 6.55 -3.92
N ARG A 58 8.44 7.18 -3.02
CA ARG A 58 9.00 7.71 -1.77
C ARG A 58 9.28 6.51 -0.87
N LEU A 59 10.55 6.18 -0.70
CA LEU A 59 10.96 5.03 0.12
C LEU A 59 10.81 5.36 1.59
N THR A 60 11.25 6.56 1.98
CA THR A 60 11.14 7.10 3.33
C THR A 60 10.83 8.59 3.28
N SER A 61 10.70 9.23 4.44
CA SER A 61 10.64 10.70 4.53
C SER A 61 11.90 11.41 4.03
N VAL A 62 13.00 10.68 3.78
CA VAL A 62 14.31 11.21 3.36
C VAL A 62 14.62 10.80 1.92
N PHE A 63 14.37 9.53 1.56
CA PHE A 63 14.81 8.97 0.29
C PHE A 63 13.66 8.78 -0.70
N VAL A 64 13.89 9.22 -1.94
CA VAL A 64 13.15 8.75 -3.11
C VAL A 64 13.95 7.62 -3.75
N GLN A 65 13.27 6.51 -4.05
CA GLN A 65 13.86 5.36 -4.72
C GLN A 65 13.34 5.24 -6.15
N LEU A 66 14.26 5.01 -7.07
CA LEU A 66 13.99 4.64 -8.46
C LEU A 66 14.54 3.24 -8.72
N ARG A 67 13.74 2.43 -9.41
CA ARG A 67 14.11 1.11 -9.91
C ARG A 67 13.86 0.98 -11.38
N THR A 68 14.69 0.20 -12.03
CA THR A 68 14.48 -0.17 -13.43
C THR A 68 14.50 -1.69 -13.58
N LEU A 69 13.83 -2.19 -14.61
CA LEU A 69 13.89 -3.62 -14.96
C LEU A 69 15.29 -4.07 -15.40
N LEU A 70 16.17 -3.12 -15.72
CA LEU A 70 17.57 -3.36 -16.11
C LEU A 70 18.49 -3.61 -14.90
N GLY A 71 17.95 -3.74 -13.69
CA GLY A 71 18.74 -3.99 -12.49
C GLY A 71 19.46 -2.75 -11.95
N LEU A 72 18.94 -1.54 -12.22
CA LEU A 72 19.41 -0.30 -11.60
C LEU A 72 18.50 0.04 -10.42
N ARG A 73 19.11 0.30 -9.26
CA ARG A 73 18.44 0.86 -8.08
C ARG A 73 19.15 2.14 -7.66
N LEU A 74 18.41 3.24 -7.62
CA LEU A 74 18.90 4.55 -7.21
C LEU A 74 18.11 5.04 -6.00
N GLN A 75 18.81 5.48 -4.95
CA GLN A 75 18.22 6.14 -3.79
C GLN A 75 18.80 7.54 -3.66
N TYR A 76 17.92 8.54 -3.61
CA TYR A 76 18.30 9.95 -3.56
C TYR A 76 17.70 10.66 -2.35
N ASP A 77 18.59 11.23 -1.54
CA ASP A 77 18.26 12.21 -0.50
C ASP A 77 18.61 13.59 -1.04
N GLY A 78 17.59 14.29 -1.56
CA GLY A 78 17.78 15.59 -2.21
C GLY A 78 18.31 16.66 -1.25
N ARG A 79 17.76 16.73 -0.03
CA ARG A 79 18.16 17.76 0.94
C ARG A 79 19.51 17.48 1.58
N GLY A 80 19.80 16.22 1.90
CA GLY A 80 21.09 15.81 2.48
C GLY A 80 22.19 15.60 1.44
N GLY A 81 21.87 15.61 0.15
CA GLY A 81 22.84 15.53 -0.95
C GLY A 81 23.49 14.17 -1.11
N ARG A 82 22.74 13.08 -0.85
CA ARG A 82 23.25 11.70 -0.97
C ARG A 82 22.58 11.00 -2.14
N VAL A 83 23.41 10.33 -2.94
CA VAL A 83 22.96 9.47 -4.03
C VAL A 83 23.62 8.12 -3.86
N TYR A 84 22.82 7.07 -3.75
CA TYR A 84 23.29 5.69 -3.79
C TYR A 84 22.83 5.03 -5.07
N LEU A 85 23.79 4.57 -5.86
CA LEU A 85 23.56 3.79 -7.07
C LEU A 85 23.97 2.35 -6.80
N GLN A 86 23.08 1.41 -7.11
CA GLN A 86 23.33 -0.02 -7.08
C GLN A 86 22.97 -0.57 -8.45
N LEU A 87 23.87 -1.37 -9.01
CA LEU A 87 23.71 -2.03 -10.31
C LEU A 87 23.86 -3.53 -10.11
N ASP A 88 23.02 -4.29 -10.81
CA ASP A 88 23.13 -5.74 -10.84
C ASP A 88 24.43 -6.20 -11.53
N SER A 89 24.89 -7.39 -11.17
CA SER A 89 26.16 -7.96 -11.63
C SER A 89 26.31 -8.08 -13.16
N GLN A 90 25.21 -8.06 -13.91
CA GLN A 90 25.22 -8.04 -15.38
C GLN A 90 25.91 -6.81 -15.98
N TRP A 91 25.97 -5.71 -15.22
CA TRP A 91 26.65 -4.48 -15.64
C TRP A 91 28.17 -4.51 -15.42
N ARG A 92 28.72 -5.60 -14.85
CA ARG A 92 30.15 -5.70 -14.56
C ARG A 92 30.98 -5.48 -15.82
N SER A 93 31.97 -4.58 -15.74
CA SER A 93 32.82 -4.15 -16.86
C SER A 93 32.10 -3.46 -18.02
N ASN A 94 30.81 -3.13 -17.87
CA ASN A 94 29.99 -2.46 -18.87
C ASN A 94 29.57 -1.05 -18.43
N THR A 95 30.26 -0.46 -17.46
CA THR A 95 30.01 0.91 -17.00
C THR A 95 31.17 1.83 -17.38
N LEU A 96 30.84 3.09 -17.62
CA LEU A 96 31.79 4.18 -17.75
C LEU A 96 31.18 5.41 -17.09
N GLY A 97 32.00 6.31 -16.56
CA GLY A 97 31.54 7.53 -15.92
C GLY A 97 32.31 7.86 -14.65
N LEU A 98 31.76 8.78 -13.87
CA LEU A 98 32.32 9.21 -12.57
C LEU A 98 32.38 8.09 -11.53
N CYS A 99 31.62 7.01 -11.72
CA CYS A 99 31.62 5.84 -10.84
C CYS A 99 32.57 4.72 -11.32
N GLY A 100 33.37 4.98 -12.36
CA GLY A 100 34.38 4.05 -12.84
C GLY A 100 33.86 2.92 -13.74
N THR A 101 34.65 1.86 -13.87
CA THR A 101 34.48 0.80 -14.89
C THR A 101 33.75 -0.44 -14.38
N PHE A 102 33.50 -0.52 -13.07
CA PHE A 102 32.82 -1.64 -12.41
C PHE A 102 33.42 -3.02 -12.77
N ASN A 103 34.73 -3.11 -12.98
CA ASN A 103 35.43 -4.37 -13.27
C ASN A 103 36.15 -4.96 -12.02
N GLY A 104 36.32 -4.15 -10.97
CA GLY A 104 37.03 -4.48 -9.73
C GLY A 104 38.48 -3.97 -9.67
N ASN A 105 38.93 -3.19 -10.65
CA ASN A 105 40.28 -2.63 -10.74
C ASN A 105 40.26 -1.10 -10.52
N LEU A 106 40.60 -0.67 -9.31
CA LEU A 106 40.62 0.75 -8.94
C LEU A 106 41.61 1.61 -9.76
N ARG A 107 42.54 0.99 -10.51
CA ARG A 107 43.56 1.73 -11.29
C ARG A 107 43.03 2.30 -12.60
N ASP A 108 41.90 1.78 -13.09
CA ASP A 108 41.28 2.22 -14.34
C ASP A 108 39.95 2.97 -14.14
N ASP A 109 39.52 3.19 -12.89
CA ASP A 109 38.29 3.94 -12.59
C ASP A 109 38.33 5.38 -13.12
N PHE A 110 39.51 5.95 -13.35
CA PHE A 110 39.69 7.27 -13.97
C PHE A 110 39.76 7.25 -15.50
N LEU A 111 39.26 6.19 -16.15
CA LEU A 111 39.12 6.12 -17.60
C LEU A 111 38.18 7.24 -18.10
N SER A 112 38.68 8.06 -19.01
CA SER A 112 37.94 9.16 -19.63
C SER A 112 37.28 8.73 -20.95
N PRO A 113 36.29 9.50 -21.46
CA PRO A 113 35.67 9.22 -22.76
C PRO A 113 36.67 9.20 -23.94
N ALA A 114 37.85 9.79 -23.77
CA ALA A 114 38.93 9.78 -24.75
C ALA A 114 39.75 8.47 -24.77
N GLY A 115 39.42 7.51 -23.91
CA GLY A 115 40.12 6.22 -23.80
C GLY A 115 41.44 6.29 -23.04
N MET A 116 41.66 7.35 -22.25
CA MET A 116 42.87 7.58 -21.47
C MET A 116 42.56 7.57 -19.97
N ILE A 117 43.51 7.15 -19.14
CA ILE A 117 43.37 7.20 -17.68
C ILE A 117 43.86 8.56 -17.19
N GLU A 118 42.98 9.32 -16.54
CA GLU A 118 43.32 10.63 -15.98
C GLU A 118 44.17 10.51 -14.71
N GLY A 119 45.12 11.42 -14.54
CA GLY A 119 46.06 11.40 -13.41
C GLY A 119 45.50 11.95 -12.09
N THR A 120 44.39 12.69 -12.13
CA THR A 120 43.79 13.32 -10.94
C THR A 120 42.26 13.22 -10.93
N PRO A 121 41.62 13.20 -9.74
CA PRO A 121 40.16 13.19 -9.64
C PRO A 121 39.50 14.39 -10.33
N GLN A 122 40.15 15.56 -10.32
CA GLN A 122 39.63 16.79 -10.95
C GLN A 122 39.64 16.68 -12.47
N LEU A 123 40.70 16.14 -13.07
CA LEU A 123 40.76 15.89 -14.51
C LEU A 123 39.72 14.86 -14.93
N HIS A 124 39.61 13.76 -14.17
CA HIS A 124 38.59 12.74 -14.39
C HIS A 124 37.18 13.34 -14.36
N ALA A 125 36.82 14.07 -13.30
CA ALA A 125 35.49 14.68 -13.17
C ALA A 125 35.17 15.65 -14.31
N ASN A 126 36.15 16.44 -14.75
CA ASN A 126 35.99 17.40 -15.84
C ASN A 126 35.83 16.73 -17.21
N SER A 127 36.42 15.55 -17.41
CA SER A 127 36.30 14.79 -18.67
C SER A 127 34.88 14.27 -18.93
N TRP A 128 34.06 14.14 -17.87
CA TRP A 128 32.69 13.62 -17.91
C TRP A 128 31.59 14.70 -17.93
N ARG A 129 31.94 15.97 -18.18
CA ARG A 129 30.95 17.04 -18.29
C ARG A 129 30.01 16.80 -19.48
N VAL A 130 28.71 16.97 -19.25
CA VAL A 130 27.69 16.84 -20.30
C VAL A 130 27.56 18.13 -21.12
N SER A 131 27.65 19.29 -20.47
CA SER A 131 27.58 20.60 -21.13
C SER A 131 28.96 21.23 -21.29
N SER A 132 29.28 21.68 -22.50
CA SER A 132 30.51 22.43 -22.80
C SER A 132 30.51 23.83 -22.17
N ALA A 133 29.33 24.35 -21.80
CA ALA A 133 29.19 25.63 -21.10
C ALA A 133 29.65 25.56 -19.63
N CYS A 134 29.79 24.35 -19.07
CA CYS A 134 30.33 24.17 -17.74
C CYS A 134 31.85 24.34 -17.74
N SER A 135 32.34 25.29 -16.94
CA SER A 135 33.76 25.48 -16.64
C SER A 135 34.01 25.16 -15.16
N ALA A 136 35.07 24.41 -14.89
CA ALA A 136 35.48 24.06 -13.54
C ALA A 136 36.99 24.31 -13.40
N PRO A 137 37.46 24.88 -12.28
CA PRO A 137 38.88 25.12 -12.09
C PRO A 137 39.61 23.79 -11.91
N VAL A 138 40.60 23.51 -12.76
CA VAL A 138 41.35 22.24 -12.75
C VAL A 138 42.47 22.23 -11.69
N ASN A 139 42.88 23.40 -11.23
CA ASN A 139 44.01 23.59 -10.30
C ASN A 139 43.57 24.39 -9.06
N GLN A 140 42.72 23.80 -8.23
CA GLN A 140 42.39 24.39 -6.93
C GLN A 140 43.47 24.04 -5.91
N PRO A 141 43.98 25.01 -5.13
CA PRO A 141 44.93 24.71 -4.07
C PRO A 141 44.28 23.79 -3.04
N ILE A 142 45.01 22.75 -2.62
CA ILE A 142 44.58 21.85 -1.57
C ILE A 142 44.83 22.56 -0.25
N ILE A 143 43.82 23.27 0.23
CA ILE A 143 43.84 23.95 1.54
C ILE A 143 42.86 23.21 2.44
N ASP A 144 43.25 22.92 3.67
CA ASP A 144 42.34 22.34 4.66
C ASP A 144 41.19 23.32 4.91
N PRO A 145 39.93 22.93 4.62
CA PRO A 145 38.77 23.78 4.87
C PRO A 145 38.64 24.23 6.32
N CYS A 146 39.21 23.49 7.28
CA CYS A 146 39.20 23.86 8.69
C CYS A 146 40.10 25.05 9.02
N GLU A 147 41.15 25.32 8.23
CA GLU A 147 42.00 26.49 8.38
C GLU A 147 41.28 27.77 7.91
N ILE A 148 40.48 27.64 6.85
CA ILE A 148 39.72 28.75 6.26
C ILE A 148 38.46 29.03 7.07
N ASN A 149 37.69 27.99 7.41
CA ASN A 149 36.37 28.10 8.02
C ASN A 149 36.42 27.74 9.51
N GLN A 150 37.11 28.56 10.30
CA GLN A 150 37.30 28.31 11.74
C GLN A 150 35.98 28.15 12.52
N HIS A 151 34.90 28.80 12.09
CA HIS A 151 33.57 28.63 12.70
C HIS A 151 33.00 27.21 12.58
N ASN A 152 33.39 26.47 11.53
CA ASN A 152 32.91 25.11 11.32
C ASN A 152 33.76 24.04 12.03
N VAL A 153 34.87 24.42 12.68
CA VAL A 153 35.74 23.49 13.43
C VAL A 153 34.97 22.79 14.55
N PHE A 154 33.97 23.44 15.14
CA PHE A 154 33.05 22.82 16.10
C PHE A 154 32.33 21.59 15.49
N TYR A 155 31.79 21.70 14.28
CA TYR A 155 31.14 20.55 13.63
C TYR A 155 32.14 19.45 13.29
N ALA A 156 33.35 19.81 12.90
CA ALA A 156 34.40 18.83 12.65
C ALA A 156 34.81 18.06 13.92
N SER A 157 34.81 18.69 15.09
CA SER A 157 35.12 17.97 16.34
C SER A 157 34.05 16.92 16.70
N LEU A 158 32.80 17.09 16.26
CA LEU A 158 31.74 16.09 16.46
C LEU A 158 31.97 14.81 15.65
N CYS A 159 32.84 14.83 14.62
CA CYS A 159 33.21 13.64 13.85
C CYS A 159 33.95 12.58 14.69
N GLU A 160 34.47 12.92 15.88
CA GLU A 160 35.09 11.95 16.80
C GLU A 160 34.12 10.83 17.22
N VAL A 161 32.80 11.05 17.12
CA VAL A 161 31.78 10.02 17.37
C VAL A 161 31.99 8.76 16.51
N LEU A 162 32.56 8.89 15.31
CA LEU A 162 32.86 7.77 14.41
C LEU A 162 33.88 6.80 15.00
N LEU A 163 34.78 7.29 15.86
CA LEU A 163 35.77 6.48 16.59
C LEU A 163 35.23 5.99 17.94
N GLY A 164 34.08 6.51 18.38
CA GLY A 164 33.48 6.22 19.68
C GLY A 164 32.64 4.95 19.72
N SER A 165 32.03 4.72 20.88
CA SER A 165 31.20 3.54 21.17
C SER A 165 29.92 3.47 20.33
N VAL A 166 29.38 4.60 19.88
CA VAL A 166 28.15 4.64 19.04
C VAL A 166 28.33 3.83 17.76
N PHE A 167 29.52 3.90 17.16
CA PHE A 167 29.85 3.22 15.91
C PHE A 167 30.74 1.98 16.09
N SER A 168 31.11 1.62 17.33
CA SER A 168 32.02 0.50 17.60
C SER A 168 31.58 -0.85 17.04
N PRO A 169 30.27 -1.20 16.96
CA PRO A 169 29.85 -2.45 16.34
C PRO A 169 30.21 -2.56 14.85
N CYS A 170 30.49 -1.44 14.19
CA CYS A 170 30.80 -1.37 12.76
C CYS A 170 32.31 -1.32 12.45
N HIS A 171 33.16 -1.02 13.45
CA HIS A 171 34.61 -0.83 13.25
C HIS A 171 35.32 -2.06 12.70
N GLY A 172 34.78 -3.26 12.93
CA GLY A 172 35.33 -4.52 12.39
C GLY A 172 35.07 -4.73 10.88
N TYR A 173 34.12 -3.98 10.30
CA TYR A 173 33.73 -4.11 8.89
C TYR A 173 34.18 -2.92 8.05
N VAL A 174 34.12 -1.71 8.61
CA VAL A 174 34.42 -0.46 7.92
C VAL A 174 35.44 0.33 8.74
N SER A 175 36.50 0.81 8.08
CA SER A 175 37.57 1.57 8.75
C SER A 175 37.09 2.95 9.19
N SER A 176 36.96 3.19 10.48
CA SER A 176 36.42 4.45 11.02
C SER A 176 37.36 5.66 10.82
N SER A 177 38.68 5.46 10.77
CA SER A 177 39.66 6.55 10.69
C SER A 177 39.59 7.35 9.38
N VAL A 178 39.42 6.67 8.24
CA VAL A 178 39.31 7.33 6.92
C VAL A 178 38.03 8.17 6.85
N TYR A 179 36.91 7.63 7.35
CA TYR A 179 35.63 8.36 7.36
C TYR A 179 35.60 9.49 8.38
N GLN A 180 36.33 9.37 9.50
CA GLN A 180 36.49 10.47 10.46
C GLN A 180 37.26 11.64 9.84
N GLN A 181 38.36 11.39 9.14
CA GLN A 181 39.08 12.45 8.41
C GLN A 181 38.20 13.10 7.32
N GLN A 182 37.49 12.28 6.54
CA GLN A 182 36.56 12.79 5.53
C GLN A 182 35.43 13.61 6.16
N CYS A 183 34.87 13.15 7.28
CA CYS A 183 33.84 13.89 8.01
C CYS A 183 34.35 15.26 8.45
N ARG A 184 35.55 15.34 9.05
CA ARG A 184 36.15 16.60 9.50
C ARG A 184 36.32 17.58 8.34
N TYR A 185 36.89 17.09 7.23
CA TYR A 185 37.07 17.88 6.01
C TYR A 185 35.73 18.44 5.49
N GLN A 186 34.69 17.60 5.37
CA GLN A 186 33.39 18.04 4.86
C GLN A 186 32.65 18.96 5.86
N ALA A 187 32.69 18.65 7.15
CA ALA A 187 32.07 19.47 8.20
C ALA A 187 32.66 20.88 8.21
N CYS A 188 33.97 21.03 8.01
CA CYS A 188 34.59 22.35 7.88
C CYS A 188 34.14 23.12 6.62
N ARG A 189 33.74 22.42 5.55
CA ARG A 189 33.25 23.06 4.32
C ARG A 189 31.83 23.59 4.45
N CYS A 190 30.91 22.82 5.03
CA CYS A 190 29.49 23.20 5.03
C CYS A 190 28.76 23.04 6.37
N GLY A 191 29.52 22.93 7.46
CA GLY A 191 29.02 22.92 8.83
C GLY A 191 28.16 21.69 9.15
N ASN A 192 27.07 21.94 9.86
CA ASN A 192 26.15 20.90 10.35
C ASN A 192 25.65 19.95 9.24
N ALA A 193 25.24 20.50 8.10
CA ALA A 193 24.68 19.69 7.01
C ALA A 193 25.68 18.61 6.53
N CYS A 194 26.94 18.98 6.33
CA CYS A 194 27.99 18.06 5.92
C CYS A 194 28.35 17.04 7.01
N LEU A 195 28.39 17.46 8.27
CA LEU A 195 28.59 16.57 9.41
C LEU A 195 27.52 15.46 9.39
N CYS A 196 26.24 15.83 9.34
CA CYS A 196 25.16 14.85 9.39
C CYS A 196 25.14 13.94 8.16
N THR A 197 25.42 14.47 6.97
CA THR A 197 25.56 13.66 5.75
C THR A 197 26.71 12.65 5.86
N ALA A 198 27.86 13.05 6.42
CA ALA A 198 29.00 12.15 6.61
C ALA A 198 28.71 11.04 7.62
N LEU A 199 28.11 11.37 8.77
CA LEU A 199 27.70 10.39 9.78
C LEU A 199 26.64 9.43 9.22
N ALA A 200 25.65 9.96 8.50
CA ALA A 200 24.61 9.17 7.88
C ALA A 200 25.17 8.19 6.84
N HIS A 201 26.15 8.64 6.06
CA HIS A 201 26.83 7.79 5.08
C HIS A 201 27.57 6.64 5.76
N TYR A 202 28.28 6.91 6.86
CA TYR A 202 28.95 5.84 7.60
C TYR A 202 27.94 4.85 8.20
N ALA A 203 26.84 5.34 8.77
CA ALA A 203 25.74 4.49 9.25
C ALA A 203 25.13 3.62 8.12
N TYR A 204 24.99 4.17 6.91
CA TYR A 204 24.57 3.41 5.72
C TYR A 204 25.56 2.30 5.35
N LEU A 205 26.87 2.54 5.43
CA LEU A 205 27.87 1.48 5.18
C LEU A 205 27.78 0.38 6.23
N CYS A 206 27.57 0.75 7.50
CA CYS A 206 27.34 -0.23 8.57
C CYS A 206 26.10 -1.09 8.31
N SER A 207 25.01 -0.50 7.80
CA SER A 207 23.79 -1.25 7.51
C SER A 207 23.97 -2.26 6.38
N LYS A 208 24.91 -2.05 5.46
CA LYS A 208 25.31 -3.08 4.45
C LYS A 208 25.97 -4.31 5.06
N HIS A 209 26.45 -4.22 6.30
CA HIS A 209 26.95 -5.33 7.10
C HIS A 209 25.95 -5.76 8.19
N ASN A 210 24.66 -5.43 8.04
CA ASN A 210 23.60 -5.71 9.01
C ASN A 210 23.86 -5.10 10.41
N VAL A 211 24.64 -4.02 10.48
CA VAL A 211 24.90 -3.28 11.71
C VAL A 211 24.09 -1.98 11.70
N THR A 212 23.03 -1.94 12.50
CA THR A 212 22.16 -0.77 12.62
C THR A 212 22.68 0.18 13.69
N VAL A 213 22.91 1.44 13.33
CA VAL A 213 23.40 2.48 14.25
C VAL A 213 22.40 3.64 14.30
N ASN A 214 21.97 4.01 15.51
CA ASN A 214 21.12 5.18 15.75
C ASN A 214 21.96 6.37 16.25
N TYR A 215 22.81 6.92 15.38
CA TYR A 215 23.69 8.03 15.74
C TYR A 215 22.93 9.34 16.02
N ARG A 216 21.73 9.53 15.43
CA ARG A 216 20.91 10.73 15.59
C ARG A 216 20.41 10.93 17.02
N ALA A 217 20.30 9.85 17.81
CA ALA A 217 19.99 9.92 19.23
C ALA A 217 21.18 10.39 20.09
N HIS A 218 22.40 10.33 19.56
CA HIS A 218 23.64 10.64 20.28
C HIS A 218 24.34 11.91 19.79
N VAL A 219 23.97 12.42 18.61
CA VAL A 219 24.48 13.67 18.03
C VAL A 219 23.32 14.63 17.81
N SER A 220 23.11 15.53 18.76
CA SER A 220 21.96 16.47 18.80
C SER A 220 21.82 17.31 17.53
N GLU A 221 22.93 17.74 16.96
CA GLU A 221 23.03 18.57 15.76
C GLU A 221 22.44 17.86 14.53
N CYS A 222 22.40 16.53 14.57
CA CYS A 222 21.86 15.65 13.53
C CYS A 222 20.52 15.01 13.93
N GLY A 223 19.89 15.47 15.00
CA GLY A 223 18.56 15.03 15.40
C GLY A 223 17.55 15.19 14.27
N MET A 224 16.62 14.24 14.15
CA MET A 224 15.52 14.28 13.18
C MET A 224 14.20 14.46 13.92
N VAL A 225 13.39 15.41 13.46
CA VAL A 225 12.04 15.63 13.99
C VAL A 225 11.04 14.93 13.08
N CYS A 226 10.31 13.97 13.65
CA CYS A 226 9.24 13.26 12.96
C CYS A 226 7.87 13.82 13.40
N LEU A 227 6.99 14.04 12.43
CA LEU A 227 5.64 14.60 12.65
C LEU A 227 4.58 13.50 12.55
N GLY A 228 3.34 13.80 12.94
CA GLY A 228 2.21 12.87 12.75
C GLY A 228 2.32 11.56 13.54
N GLY A 229 3.00 11.56 14.70
CA GLY A 229 3.19 10.36 15.52
C GLY A 229 4.18 9.35 14.92
N MET A 230 4.91 9.73 13.86
CA MET A 230 6.03 8.95 13.34
C MET A 230 7.23 9.03 14.28
N LEU A 231 8.09 8.02 14.20
CA LEU A 231 9.34 7.92 14.93
C LEU A 231 10.50 7.72 13.95
N TYR A 232 11.67 8.25 14.31
CA TYR A 232 12.89 8.01 13.54
C TYR A 232 13.30 6.55 13.67
N GLN A 233 13.63 5.94 12.55
CA GLN A 233 14.18 4.59 12.46
C GLN A 233 15.32 4.57 11.44
N SER A 234 16.37 3.81 11.72
CA SER A 234 17.53 3.66 10.82
C SER A 234 17.22 2.83 9.56
N CYS A 235 16.14 2.04 9.58
CA CYS A 235 15.67 1.21 8.48
C CYS A 235 14.14 1.20 8.54
N VAL A 236 13.53 2.04 7.72
CA VAL A 236 12.07 2.12 7.55
C VAL A 236 11.74 2.14 6.06
N SER A 237 10.53 1.70 5.73
CA SER A 237 9.99 1.73 4.38
C SER A 237 8.56 2.25 4.42
N SER A 238 8.19 3.09 3.46
CA SER A 238 6.80 3.49 3.24
C SER A 238 6.00 2.39 2.53
N CYS A 239 6.68 1.43 1.89
CA CYS A 239 6.04 0.24 1.31
C CYS A 239 5.45 -0.61 2.44
N GLY A 240 4.17 -0.95 2.33
CA GLY A 240 3.48 -1.73 3.36
C GLY A 240 3.29 -0.98 4.69
N GLY A 241 3.77 0.26 4.80
CA GLY A 241 3.72 1.09 6.01
C GLY A 241 2.63 2.18 5.97
N SER A 242 1.77 2.19 4.95
CA SER A 242 0.71 3.18 4.77
C SER A 242 -0.66 2.53 4.57
N CYS A 243 -1.73 3.25 4.90
CA CYS A 243 -3.10 2.80 4.63
C CYS A 243 -3.34 2.55 3.13
N ARG A 244 -2.69 3.35 2.26
CA ARG A 244 -2.72 3.14 0.81
C ARG A 244 -2.11 1.81 0.40
N SER A 245 -0.94 1.46 0.96
CA SER A 245 -0.29 0.17 0.67
C SER A 245 -1.09 -1.04 1.17
N LEU A 246 -1.85 -0.88 2.26
CA LEU A 246 -2.78 -1.91 2.74
C LEU A 246 -3.92 -2.16 1.76
N SER A 247 -4.48 -1.10 1.17
CA SER A 247 -5.57 -1.18 0.21
C SER A 247 -5.14 -1.79 -1.13
N SER A 248 -3.94 -1.45 -1.60
CA SER A 248 -3.41 -1.97 -2.86
C SER A 248 -2.85 -3.40 -2.76
N GLY A 249 -2.63 -3.91 -1.55
CA GLY A 249 -2.03 -5.23 -1.36
C GLY A 249 -0.58 -5.30 -1.88
N GLU A 250 0.17 -4.21 -1.69
CA GLU A 250 1.52 -4.06 -2.27
C GLU A 250 2.50 -5.13 -1.77
N THR A 251 3.24 -5.74 -2.70
CA THR A 251 4.35 -6.65 -2.37
C THR A 251 5.62 -5.85 -2.13
N CYS A 252 6.08 -5.86 -0.88
CA CYS A 252 7.27 -5.15 -0.44
C CYS A 252 8.44 -6.11 -0.23
N ASN A 253 9.64 -5.69 -0.60
CA ASN A 253 10.86 -6.36 -0.15
C ASN A 253 11.34 -5.69 1.14
N HIS A 254 11.53 -6.49 2.19
CA HIS A 254 11.96 -6.01 3.51
C HIS A 254 13.37 -5.40 3.50
N ASP A 255 14.21 -5.78 2.54
CA ASP A 255 15.56 -5.20 2.38
C ASP A 255 15.50 -3.76 1.81
N ASP A 256 14.33 -3.32 1.35
CA ASP A 256 14.12 -1.98 0.82
C ASP A 256 13.72 -1.02 1.92
N CYS A 257 14.72 -0.66 2.69
CA CYS A 257 14.60 0.36 3.70
C CYS A 257 15.74 1.36 3.63
N ALA A 258 15.51 2.52 4.21
CA ALA A 258 16.55 3.50 4.51
C ALA A 258 16.20 4.20 5.82
N GLU A 259 17.06 5.10 6.28
CA GLU A 259 16.69 5.92 7.42
C GLU A 259 15.53 6.87 7.08
N GLY A 260 14.73 7.19 8.10
CA GLY A 260 13.67 8.16 7.98
C GLY A 260 12.66 8.06 9.11
N CYS A 261 11.57 8.80 8.96
CA CYS A 261 10.42 8.74 9.82
C CYS A 261 9.44 7.70 9.31
N GLY A 262 8.91 6.88 10.20
CA GLY A 262 7.75 6.04 9.91
C GLY A 262 7.01 5.64 11.16
N CYS A 263 5.92 4.90 10.97
CA CYS A 263 5.05 4.47 12.05
C CYS A 263 5.67 3.30 12.83
N SER A 264 5.26 3.15 14.10
CA SER A 264 5.66 1.98 14.90
C SER A 264 5.00 0.72 14.36
N GLU A 265 5.53 -0.45 14.73
CA GLU A 265 4.94 -1.73 14.37
C GLU A 265 3.44 -1.79 14.72
N GLY A 266 2.65 -2.37 13.82
CA GLY A 266 1.19 -2.46 13.95
C GLY A 266 0.42 -1.18 13.64
N SER A 267 1.10 -0.07 13.34
CA SER A 267 0.47 1.19 12.93
C SER A 267 0.89 1.61 11.52
N TYR A 268 0.02 2.37 10.85
CA TYR A 268 0.16 2.70 9.43
C TYR A 268 -0.03 4.20 9.22
N TYR A 269 0.71 4.76 8.27
CA TYR A 269 0.57 6.17 7.93
C TYR A 269 -0.68 6.40 7.08
N ASP A 270 -1.54 7.32 7.53
CA ASP A 270 -2.75 7.72 6.81
C ASP A 270 -2.54 9.07 6.13
N ASP A 271 -2.44 9.09 4.81
CA ASP A 271 -2.21 10.33 4.03
C ASP A 271 -3.32 11.36 4.22
N VAL A 272 -4.56 10.93 4.51
CA VAL A 272 -5.67 11.88 4.73
C VAL A 272 -5.52 12.60 6.07
N ARG A 273 -5.19 11.87 7.14
CA ARG A 273 -5.01 12.44 8.48
C ARG A 273 -3.61 12.96 8.75
N GLN A 274 -2.65 12.66 7.87
CA GLN A 274 -1.24 13.01 8.02
C GLN A 274 -0.64 12.51 9.35
N ARG A 275 -1.07 11.32 9.81
CA ARG A 275 -0.58 10.71 11.06
C ARG A 275 -0.63 9.19 11.05
N CYS A 276 0.13 8.58 11.95
CA CYS A 276 0.06 7.15 12.22
C CYS A 276 -1.28 6.80 12.90
N VAL A 277 -1.92 5.75 12.39
CA VAL A 277 -3.21 5.23 12.87
C VAL A 277 -3.15 3.70 12.98
N GLN A 278 -4.08 3.13 13.74
CA GLN A 278 -4.28 1.68 13.77
C GLN A 278 -5.00 1.22 12.50
N PRO A 279 -4.88 -0.06 12.09
CA PRO A 279 -5.53 -0.59 10.88
C PRO A 279 -7.03 -0.29 10.82
N SER A 280 -7.73 -0.41 11.94
CA SER A 280 -9.18 -0.14 12.05
C SER A 280 -9.57 1.31 11.75
N GLN A 281 -8.61 2.23 11.77
CA GLN A 281 -8.80 3.64 11.50
C GLN A 281 -8.27 4.06 10.12
N CYS A 282 -7.68 3.14 9.34
CA CYS A 282 -7.17 3.46 8.00
C CYS A 282 -8.29 3.76 7.00
N HIS A 283 -8.10 4.84 6.23
CA HIS A 283 -8.89 5.06 5.01
C HIS A 283 -8.54 3.99 3.97
N CYS A 284 -9.54 3.58 3.19
CA CYS A 284 -9.36 2.64 2.10
C CYS A 284 -9.25 3.37 0.77
N TYR A 285 -8.31 2.93 -0.06
CA TYR A 285 -8.07 3.49 -1.39
C TYR A 285 -8.56 2.53 -2.46
N SER A 286 -9.41 3.01 -3.36
CA SER A 286 -9.94 2.26 -4.50
C SER A 286 -9.90 3.11 -5.77
N ILE A 287 -10.23 2.51 -6.91
CA ILE A 287 -10.33 3.23 -8.19
C ILE A 287 -11.36 4.37 -8.10
N GLY A 288 -12.43 4.19 -7.30
CA GLY A 288 -13.49 5.18 -7.09
C GLY A 288 -13.12 6.32 -6.13
N GLY A 289 -11.93 6.30 -5.53
CA GLY A 289 -11.47 7.31 -4.58
C GLY A 289 -11.14 6.76 -3.21
N VAL A 290 -11.25 7.62 -2.19
CA VAL A 290 -10.86 7.33 -0.81
C VAL A 290 -12.10 7.20 0.06
N SER A 291 -12.23 6.06 0.75
CA SER A 291 -13.35 5.76 1.64
C SER A 291 -12.93 5.81 3.11
N GLN A 292 -13.83 6.28 3.97
CA GLN A 292 -13.65 6.34 5.41
C GLN A 292 -13.71 4.93 6.04
N PRO A 293 -13.07 4.73 7.20
CA PRO A 293 -13.20 3.47 7.94
C PRO A 293 -14.66 3.18 8.28
N GLY A 294 -15.16 2.00 7.90
CA GLY A 294 -16.55 1.58 8.09
C GLY A 294 -17.52 2.08 7.02
N GLU A 295 -17.06 2.83 6.01
CA GLU A 295 -17.90 3.27 4.90
C GLU A 295 -18.25 2.10 3.97
N VAL A 296 -19.49 2.07 3.49
CA VAL A 296 -19.96 1.13 2.47
C VAL A 296 -20.06 1.86 1.14
N SER A 297 -19.34 1.37 0.14
CA SER A 297 -19.38 1.85 -1.24
C SER A 297 -19.93 0.75 -2.15
N PHE A 298 -20.49 1.12 -3.30
CA PHE A 298 -21.01 0.15 -4.27
C PHE A 298 -20.03 0.01 -5.44
N SER A 299 -19.59 -1.22 -5.70
CA SER A 299 -18.75 -1.58 -6.85
C SER A 299 -19.54 -2.46 -7.83
N THR A 300 -18.94 -2.79 -8.97
CA THR A 300 -19.50 -3.73 -9.95
C THR A 300 -19.69 -5.15 -9.41
N THR A 301 -19.02 -5.48 -8.31
CA THR A 301 -19.11 -6.77 -7.62
C THR A 301 -20.11 -6.79 -6.47
N GLY A 302 -20.76 -5.66 -6.13
CA GLY A 302 -21.66 -5.54 -4.99
C GLY A 302 -21.20 -4.50 -3.95
N PRO A 303 -21.83 -4.48 -2.75
CA PRO A 303 -21.43 -3.57 -1.68
C PRO A 303 -20.07 -3.96 -1.09
N CYS A 304 -19.22 -2.95 -0.91
CA CYS A 304 -17.88 -3.07 -0.36
C CYS A 304 -17.74 -2.23 0.91
N LEU A 305 -17.35 -2.89 2.00
CA LEU A 305 -17.09 -2.25 3.29
C LEU A 305 -15.58 -1.93 3.44
N CYS A 306 -15.25 -0.70 3.79
CA CYS A 306 -13.88 -0.35 4.18
C CYS A 306 -13.59 -0.85 5.61
N ARG A 307 -12.75 -1.89 5.73
CA ARG A 307 -12.36 -2.48 7.01
C ARG A 307 -10.86 -2.72 7.06
N ASN A 308 -10.23 -2.30 8.15
CA ASN A 308 -8.78 -2.48 8.37
C ASN A 308 -7.89 -1.96 7.22
N GLY A 309 -8.28 -0.86 6.57
CA GLY A 309 -7.55 -0.31 5.41
C GLY A 309 -7.71 -1.10 4.11
N ARG A 310 -8.64 -2.07 4.04
CA ARG A 310 -8.96 -2.84 2.83
C ARG A 310 -10.44 -2.74 2.49
N MET A 311 -10.72 -2.76 1.19
CA MET A 311 -12.09 -2.87 0.68
C MET A 311 -12.51 -4.34 0.69
N GLU A 312 -13.45 -4.69 1.55
CA GLU A 312 -14.04 -6.02 1.62
C GLU A 312 -15.38 -6.00 0.88
N CYS A 313 -15.35 -6.44 -0.39
CA CYS A 313 -16.54 -6.55 -1.22
C CYS A 313 -17.20 -7.90 -1.04
N VAL A 314 -18.51 -7.89 -0.78
CA VAL A 314 -19.31 -9.11 -0.87
C VAL A 314 -19.65 -9.29 -2.35
N PRO A 315 -19.19 -10.37 -3.01
CA PRO A 315 -19.68 -10.67 -4.35
C PRO A 315 -21.19 -10.78 -4.25
N GLU A 316 -21.91 -10.08 -5.13
CA GLU A 316 -23.36 -10.20 -5.30
C GLU A 316 -23.68 -11.70 -5.22
N GLU A 317 -24.42 -12.11 -4.17
CA GLU A 317 -24.87 -13.49 -4.07
C GLU A 317 -25.59 -13.77 -5.40
N ARG A 318 -25.00 -14.65 -6.23
CA ARG A 318 -25.69 -15.13 -7.43
C ARG A 318 -27.08 -15.52 -6.95
N GLU A 319 -28.13 -14.91 -7.53
CA GLU A 319 -29.47 -15.44 -7.38
C GLU A 319 -29.37 -16.96 -7.58
N PRO A 320 -29.92 -17.78 -6.66
CA PRO A 320 -29.76 -19.22 -6.75
C PRO A 320 -30.11 -19.67 -8.17
N GLU A 321 -29.11 -20.19 -8.89
CA GLU A 321 -29.30 -20.69 -10.25
C GLU A 321 -30.43 -21.72 -10.22
N ARG A 322 -31.31 -21.71 -11.23
CA ARG A 322 -32.39 -22.70 -11.40
C ARG A 322 -31.87 -24.11 -11.07
N GLY A 323 -32.35 -24.72 -9.97
CA GLY A 323 -32.16 -26.15 -9.74
C GLY A 323 -31.76 -26.63 -8.33
N GLN A 324 -31.70 -25.78 -7.30
CA GLN A 324 -31.35 -26.21 -5.92
C GLN A 324 -32.49 -26.08 -4.91
N CYS A 325 -33.73 -26.30 -5.36
CA CYS A 325 -34.83 -26.42 -4.40
C CYS A 325 -34.76 -27.79 -3.69
N PRO A 326 -35.02 -27.86 -2.37
CA PRO A 326 -35.16 -29.12 -1.65
C PRO A 326 -36.15 -30.06 -2.35
N GLU A 327 -35.99 -31.38 -2.18
CA GLU A 327 -36.88 -32.37 -2.81
C GLU A 327 -38.35 -32.03 -2.54
N GLY A 328 -39.14 -32.01 -3.63
CA GLY A 328 -40.56 -31.67 -3.57
C GLY A 328 -40.90 -30.18 -3.71
N LYS A 329 -39.92 -29.26 -3.80
CA LYS A 329 -40.15 -27.82 -4.06
C LYS A 329 -39.78 -27.40 -5.48
N VAL A 330 -40.41 -26.33 -5.96
CA VAL A 330 -40.17 -25.72 -7.29
C VAL A 330 -39.71 -24.28 -7.16
N PHE A 331 -38.80 -23.85 -8.01
CA PHE A 331 -38.32 -22.48 -8.03
C PHE A 331 -39.35 -21.56 -8.68
N HIS A 332 -39.78 -20.52 -7.98
CA HIS A 332 -40.66 -19.49 -8.47
C HIS A 332 -39.85 -18.25 -8.86
N SER A 333 -39.95 -17.86 -10.14
CA SER A 333 -39.32 -16.65 -10.67
C SER A 333 -40.31 -15.49 -10.75
N CYS A 334 -39.92 -14.33 -10.22
CA CYS A 334 -40.71 -13.09 -10.30
C CYS A 334 -40.49 -12.30 -11.60
N SER A 335 -39.59 -12.76 -12.48
CA SER A 335 -39.22 -12.07 -13.73
C SER A 335 -39.91 -12.64 -14.98
N GLU A 336 -40.60 -13.78 -14.89
CA GLU A 336 -41.40 -14.33 -15.99
C GLU A 336 -42.86 -13.86 -15.91
N PRO A 337 -43.40 -13.18 -16.94
CA PRO A 337 -44.81 -12.88 -17.00
C PRO A 337 -45.56 -14.19 -17.24
N GLN A 338 -46.07 -14.81 -16.17
CA GLN A 338 -46.87 -16.02 -16.28
C GLN A 338 -48.06 -15.76 -17.21
N ARG A 339 -48.03 -16.38 -18.39
CA ARG A 339 -49.18 -16.45 -19.29
C ARG A 339 -50.33 -17.08 -18.50
N LEU A 340 -51.38 -16.28 -18.28
CA LEU A 340 -52.68 -16.76 -17.86
C LEU A 340 -53.18 -17.78 -18.89
N HIS A 341 -52.96 -19.07 -18.64
CA HIS A 341 -53.93 -20.08 -19.02
C HIS A 341 -54.70 -20.45 -17.76
N GLY A 342 -55.96 -20.03 -17.75
CA GLY A 342 -56.78 -19.94 -16.56
C GLY A 342 -57.22 -21.28 -15.98
N PHE A 343 -57.51 -21.23 -14.69
CA PHE A 343 -58.75 -21.77 -14.13
C PHE A 343 -59.06 -21.01 -12.83
N GLN A 344 -60.34 -20.84 -12.53
CA GLN A 344 -60.84 -19.98 -11.45
C GLN A 344 -60.29 -20.40 -10.07
N GLY A 345 -59.79 -19.42 -9.29
CA GLY A 345 -59.92 -19.50 -7.82
C GLY A 345 -58.69 -19.67 -6.93
N SER A 346 -57.44 -19.43 -7.35
CA SER A 346 -56.28 -19.56 -6.43
C SER A 346 -55.35 -18.32 -6.44
N PRO A 347 -55.32 -17.49 -5.38
CA PRO A 347 -54.50 -16.26 -5.31
C PRO A 347 -53.00 -16.48 -5.03
N ALA A 348 -52.59 -17.71 -4.70
CA ALA A 348 -51.41 -17.94 -3.86
C ALA A 348 -50.04 -17.68 -4.52
N TRP A 349 -49.91 -17.81 -5.84
CA TRP A 349 -48.57 -17.87 -6.44
C TRP A 349 -48.03 -16.53 -6.95
N ARG A 350 -48.75 -15.40 -6.77
CA ARG A 350 -48.29 -14.10 -7.27
C ARG A 350 -47.15 -13.47 -6.45
N GLY A 351 -46.98 -13.89 -5.20
CA GLY A 351 -45.97 -13.32 -4.29
C GLY A 351 -44.67 -14.14 -4.17
N GLY A 352 -44.54 -15.25 -4.90
CA GLY A 352 -43.47 -16.22 -4.66
C GLY A 352 -43.45 -16.69 -3.21
N VAL A 353 -42.27 -16.67 -2.56
CA VAL A 353 -42.13 -17.09 -1.15
C VAL A 353 -42.91 -16.20 -0.17
N ALA A 354 -43.24 -14.95 -0.57
CA ALA A 354 -44.00 -14.03 0.27
C ALA A 354 -45.49 -14.41 0.43
N CYS A 355 -46.01 -15.27 -0.45
CA CYS A 355 -47.40 -15.73 -0.45
C CYS A 355 -47.53 -17.26 -0.38
N GLU A 356 -46.51 -17.99 0.11
CA GLU A 356 -46.56 -19.45 0.18
C GLU A 356 -47.72 -19.94 1.09
N LEU A 357 -48.55 -20.84 0.57
CA LEU A 357 -49.63 -21.47 1.34
C LEU A 357 -49.04 -22.43 2.37
N THR A 358 -49.43 -22.30 3.63
CA THR A 358 -49.06 -23.23 4.71
C THR A 358 -50.30 -23.94 5.24
N CYS A 359 -50.15 -25.10 5.88
CA CYS A 359 -51.27 -25.78 6.56
C CYS A 359 -51.99 -24.85 7.55
N ARG A 360 -51.24 -24.01 8.25
CA ARG A 360 -51.79 -23.02 9.19
C ARG A 360 -52.61 -21.93 8.51
N ASN A 361 -52.12 -21.38 7.40
CA ASN A 361 -52.81 -20.32 6.67
C ASN A 361 -54.04 -20.84 5.92
N LEU A 362 -53.99 -22.10 5.48
CA LEU A 362 -55.13 -22.79 4.87
C LEU A 362 -56.29 -22.94 5.87
N MET A 363 -56.01 -23.40 7.10
CA MET A 363 -57.03 -23.54 8.15
C MET A 363 -57.65 -22.20 8.59
N LEU A 364 -56.89 -21.11 8.48
CA LEU A 364 -57.35 -19.75 8.81
C LEU A 364 -58.02 -19.04 7.62
N ASN A 365 -58.17 -19.71 6.48
CA ASN A 365 -58.69 -19.17 5.22
C ASN A 365 -58.04 -17.82 4.84
N LEU A 366 -56.73 -17.69 5.10
CA LEU A 366 -56.01 -16.44 4.96
C LEU A 366 -55.60 -16.25 3.49
N THR A 367 -56.20 -15.27 2.81
CA THR A 367 -55.85 -14.95 1.42
C THR A 367 -54.68 -13.97 1.35
N CYS A 368 -53.71 -14.23 0.47
CA CYS A 368 -52.60 -13.30 0.26
C CYS A 368 -53.10 -11.96 -0.33
N PRO A 369 -52.76 -10.80 0.25
CA PRO A 369 -53.14 -9.51 -0.28
C PRO A 369 -52.66 -9.28 -1.73
N PRO A 370 -53.44 -8.58 -2.57
CA PRO A 370 -53.06 -8.31 -3.96
C PRO A 370 -51.84 -7.39 -4.10
N THR A 371 -51.45 -6.68 -3.03
CA THR A 371 -50.30 -5.77 -2.99
C THR A 371 -49.01 -6.43 -2.48
N THR A 372 -49.02 -7.74 -2.21
CA THR A 372 -47.84 -8.42 -1.67
C THR A 372 -46.72 -8.42 -2.72
N PRO A 373 -45.50 -7.95 -2.37
CA PRO A 373 -44.37 -7.96 -3.29
C PRO A 373 -43.98 -9.40 -3.64
N CYS A 374 -43.66 -9.66 -4.91
CA CYS A 374 -43.15 -10.96 -5.34
C CYS A 374 -41.70 -11.12 -4.89
N ILE A 375 -41.41 -12.18 -4.15
CA ILE A 375 -40.06 -12.56 -3.75
C ILE A 375 -39.71 -13.90 -4.43
N PRO A 376 -38.70 -13.96 -5.32
CA PRO A 376 -38.31 -15.20 -5.99
C PRO A 376 -37.72 -16.19 -4.99
N GLY A 377 -37.93 -17.48 -5.20
CA GLY A 377 -37.44 -18.52 -4.29
C GLY A 377 -38.14 -19.86 -4.44
N CYS A 378 -37.79 -20.82 -3.58
CA CYS A 378 -38.35 -22.18 -3.61
C CYS A 378 -39.67 -22.27 -2.86
N VAL A 379 -40.73 -22.68 -3.57
CA VAL A 379 -42.07 -22.80 -3.03
C VAL A 379 -42.65 -24.20 -3.30
N CYS A 380 -43.69 -24.58 -2.56
CA CYS A 380 -44.41 -25.82 -2.87
C CYS A 380 -45.02 -25.80 -4.29
N PRO A 381 -45.18 -26.96 -4.97
CA PRO A 381 -45.86 -27.03 -6.24
C PRO A 381 -47.36 -26.69 -6.10
N GLN A 382 -48.02 -26.40 -7.22
CA GLN A 382 -49.45 -26.10 -7.23
C GLN A 382 -50.25 -27.25 -6.60
N GLY A 383 -51.16 -26.91 -5.68
CA GLY A 383 -52.01 -27.87 -4.98
C GLY A 383 -51.40 -28.44 -3.70
N LEU A 384 -50.14 -28.13 -3.38
CA LEU A 384 -49.51 -28.49 -2.11
C LEU A 384 -49.32 -27.26 -1.21
N VAL A 385 -49.23 -27.52 0.10
CA VAL A 385 -49.06 -26.51 1.14
C VAL A 385 -47.85 -26.86 2.02
N LEU A 386 -47.18 -25.83 2.52
CA LEU A 386 -45.97 -25.97 3.33
C LEU A 386 -46.31 -26.28 4.79
N HIS A 387 -45.68 -27.32 5.33
CA HIS A 387 -45.63 -27.58 6.77
C HIS A 387 -44.23 -28.05 7.17
N ARG A 388 -43.62 -27.37 8.15
CA ARG A 388 -42.29 -27.70 8.70
C ARG A 388 -41.17 -27.97 7.67
N GLY A 389 -41.25 -27.33 6.51
CA GLY A 389 -40.22 -27.42 5.45
C GLY A 389 -40.56 -28.37 4.30
N GLU A 390 -41.59 -29.19 4.44
CA GLU A 390 -42.06 -30.15 3.43
C GLU A 390 -43.42 -29.74 2.85
N CYS A 391 -43.71 -30.24 1.65
CA CYS A 391 -44.94 -29.95 0.93
C CYS A 391 -45.94 -31.10 1.10
N TYR A 392 -47.09 -30.80 1.70
CA TYR A 392 -48.18 -31.73 1.93
C TYR A 392 -49.38 -31.40 1.06
N TYR A 393 -50.20 -32.40 0.77
CA TYR A 393 -51.54 -32.14 0.26
C TYR A 393 -52.39 -31.46 1.36
N PRO A 394 -53.31 -30.53 1.01
CA PRO A 394 -54.22 -29.87 1.94
C PRO A 394 -54.93 -30.82 2.92
N GLU A 395 -55.38 -31.97 2.43
CA GLU A 395 -56.02 -33.03 3.21
C GLU A 395 -55.09 -33.75 4.20
N ASN A 396 -53.77 -33.61 4.01
CA ASN A 396 -52.75 -34.22 4.86
C ASN A 396 -52.16 -33.23 5.88
N CYS A 397 -52.74 -32.04 6.01
CA CYS A 397 -52.31 -31.07 6.98
C CYS A 397 -52.57 -31.55 8.41
N PRO A 398 -51.58 -31.48 9.31
CA PRO A 398 -51.82 -31.79 10.71
C PRO A 398 -52.74 -30.75 11.36
N CYS A 399 -53.63 -31.24 12.21
CA CYS A 399 -54.55 -30.44 13.02
C CYS A 399 -53.92 -30.11 14.37
N ALA A 400 -54.20 -28.92 14.91
CA ALA A 400 -53.69 -28.52 16.22
C ALA A 400 -54.79 -28.63 17.29
N TRP A 401 -54.57 -29.44 18.33
CA TRP A 401 -55.46 -29.56 19.49
C TRP A 401 -54.66 -29.42 20.80
N LEU A 402 -55.08 -28.48 21.65
CA LEU A 402 -54.36 -28.07 22.88
C LEU A 402 -52.86 -27.78 22.68
N GLY A 403 -52.47 -27.28 21.50
CA GLY A 403 -51.09 -26.94 21.18
C GLY A 403 -50.22 -28.13 20.75
N LEU A 404 -50.81 -29.33 20.59
CA LEU A 404 -50.16 -30.50 19.98
C LEU A 404 -50.69 -30.70 18.55
N GLU A 405 -49.80 -31.08 17.64
CA GLU A 405 -50.14 -31.40 16.24
C GLU A 405 -50.49 -32.88 16.13
N TYR A 406 -51.57 -33.18 15.42
CA TYR A 406 -52.06 -34.52 15.14
C TYR A 406 -52.19 -34.72 13.63
N LEU A 407 -51.75 -35.87 13.15
CA LEU A 407 -51.88 -36.24 11.73
C LEU A 407 -53.32 -36.65 11.41
N PRO A 408 -53.78 -36.50 10.15
CA PRO A 408 -55.09 -36.97 9.74
C PRO A 408 -55.30 -38.44 10.09
N GLY A 409 -56.37 -38.74 10.84
CA GLY A 409 -56.71 -40.08 11.30
C GLY A 409 -56.22 -40.43 12.71
N GLU A 410 -55.46 -39.56 13.38
CA GLU A 410 -55.11 -39.74 14.80
C GLU A 410 -56.31 -39.40 15.71
N THR A 411 -56.61 -40.27 16.66
CA THR A 411 -57.70 -40.07 17.62
C THR A 411 -57.18 -39.43 18.91
N VAL A 412 -57.78 -38.33 19.31
CA VAL A 412 -57.52 -37.67 20.60
C VAL A 412 -58.56 -38.12 21.61
N ASP A 413 -58.15 -38.81 22.68
CA ASP A 413 -59.03 -39.13 23.80
C ASP A 413 -59.22 -37.89 24.66
N THR A 414 -60.42 -37.29 24.58
CA THR A 414 -60.81 -36.16 25.41
C THR A 414 -61.80 -36.63 26.47
N PRO A 415 -61.67 -36.19 27.75
CA PRO A 415 -62.68 -36.48 28.76
C PRO A 415 -63.88 -35.54 28.54
N CYS A 416 -64.72 -35.82 27.54
CA CYS A 416 -66.20 -35.67 27.52
C CYS A 416 -66.78 -35.52 26.08
N TYR A 417 -67.71 -36.42 25.75
CA TYR A 417 -68.71 -36.47 24.65
C TYR A 417 -68.32 -37.03 23.27
N ARG A 418 -68.85 -38.25 23.00
CA ARG A 418 -69.23 -38.72 21.65
C ARG A 418 -70.44 -37.92 21.17
N TRP A 419 -70.34 -37.26 20.01
CA TRP A 419 -71.50 -36.70 19.31
C TRP A 419 -71.87 -37.56 18.10
N TYR A 420 -73.16 -37.87 17.98
CA TYR A 420 -73.82 -38.39 16.77
C TYR A 420 -74.94 -37.39 16.47
N ASP A 421 -74.79 -36.58 15.43
CA ASP A 421 -75.87 -35.74 14.87
C ASP A 421 -75.69 -35.65 13.34
N PRO A 422 -76.69 -36.07 12.52
CA PRO A 422 -76.57 -36.14 11.08
C PRO A 422 -76.71 -34.79 10.33
N HIS A 423 -76.76 -33.62 10.98
CA HIS A 423 -76.99 -32.33 10.29
C HIS A 423 -75.89 -31.26 10.48
N ILE A 424 -74.67 -31.65 10.87
CA ILE A 424 -73.52 -30.74 10.95
C ILE A 424 -72.48 -31.17 9.90
N PRO A 425 -72.17 -30.37 8.86
CA PRO A 425 -71.10 -30.69 7.92
C PRO A 425 -69.74 -30.65 8.64
N PRO A 426 -68.80 -31.55 8.30
CA PRO A 426 -67.55 -31.71 9.03
C PRO A 426 -66.65 -30.51 8.76
N GLN A 427 -66.57 -29.61 9.74
CA GLN A 427 -65.38 -28.82 9.95
C GLN A 427 -64.82 -29.23 11.31
N ASP A 428 -63.51 -29.43 11.32
CA ASP A 428 -62.65 -29.81 12.44
C ASP A 428 -62.52 -31.32 12.72
N CYS A 429 -62.27 -32.08 11.64
CA CYS A 429 -61.03 -32.84 11.42
C CYS A 429 -60.92 -33.21 9.94
#